data_AF-A0A0Q8RGB0-F1
#
_entry.id   AF-A0A0Q8RGB0-F1
#
_cell.length_a   1.000
_cell.length_b   1.000
_cell.length_c   1.000
_cell.angle_alpha   90.00
_cell.angle_beta   90.00
_cell.angle_gamma   90.00
#
_symmetry.space_group_name_H-M   'P 1'
#
loop_
_entity.id
_entity.type
_entity.pdbx_description
1 polymer ?
#
loop_
_entity_poly.entity_id
_entity_poly.type
_entity_poly.pdbx_seq_one_letter_code
_entity_poly.pdbx_strand_id
1 'polypeptide(L)'
;MSLNYIWSGFFLVGFAAAIIQWLFMGDTEIFKKIIDGTFESAKLGVMDIALPLAGVMTLWLGIMNIGEKAGAIGWLAKIISPFFSRIFPEVPKDHPATGHMVMNFSANLLGLDNAATPFGLKAMESLQTLNPNKDTASNAQIMFLVLHTSGLTLIPLAIMAQRAILGAADPSDIFIPCMIATYAATITGIIAVGIRQRLNLFDPVLLAWIGGMTAAIAGLIWYFTAFLTRDQIEVVSKVASNLILMSIIAAFIIGALLKKVNVYEAFIEGAKGGIQTSLTVIPYLVGMLVAISVLRNAGVFGLVMDGFNWVFSALGLRTDFVPSLPTALMKPFSGSGSRAMMIDAMKTYGPDSFVGRLACIFQGSADTTFYIVALYFGSVGIRKTRYAISAGLIADLAGVLTAIAVAYVFFG
;
A
#
# COMPACT_ATOMS: atom_id res chain seq x y z
N MET A 1 21.24 -2.71 -6.12
CA MET A 1 21.70 -4.13 -6.20
C MET A 1 20.58 -5.11 -5.84
N SER A 2 19.80 -4.92 -4.77
CA SER A 2 18.74 -5.86 -4.38
C SER A 2 17.65 -6.11 -5.45
N LEU A 3 17.15 -5.04 -6.10
CA LEU A 3 16.16 -5.15 -7.18
C LEU A 3 16.67 -5.98 -8.38
N ASN A 4 17.97 -5.91 -8.70
CA ASN A 4 18.56 -6.70 -9.77
C ASN A 4 18.49 -8.20 -9.49
N TYR A 5 18.82 -8.60 -8.25
CA TYR A 5 18.75 -10.00 -7.84
C TYR A 5 17.31 -10.52 -7.77
N ILE A 6 16.38 -9.71 -7.26
CA ILE A 6 14.96 -10.08 -7.20
C ILE A 6 14.41 -10.26 -8.61
N TRP A 7 14.62 -9.27 -9.48
CA TRP A 7 14.12 -9.30 -10.85
C TRP A 7 14.71 -10.47 -11.63
N SER A 8 16.04 -10.66 -11.58
CA SER A 8 16.68 -11.79 -12.25
C SER A 8 16.24 -13.13 -11.67
N GLY A 9 16.09 -13.21 -10.35
CA GLY A 9 15.60 -14.40 -9.65
C GLY A 9 14.20 -14.80 -10.10
N PHE A 10 13.30 -13.84 -10.34
CA PHE A 10 11.95 -14.13 -10.82
C PHE A 10 11.94 -14.81 -12.19
N PHE A 11 12.77 -14.34 -13.10
CA PHE A 11 12.93 -14.97 -14.41
C PHE A 11 13.57 -16.34 -14.31
N LEU A 12 14.67 -16.47 -13.55
CA LEU A 12 15.40 -17.74 -13.45
C LEU A 12 14.59 -18.82 -12.72
N VAL A 13 13.92 -18.48 -11.62
CA VAL A 13 13.05 -19.41 -10.89
C VAL A 13 11.84 -19.79 -11.73
N GLY A 14 11.19 -18.82 -12.39
CA GLY A 14 10.06 -19.11 -13.26
C GLY A 14 10.45 -19.98 -14.46
N PHE A 15 11.62 -19.73 -15.06
CA PHE A 15 12.15 -20.58 -16.14
C PHE A 15 12.45 -22.00 -15.66
N ALA A 16 13.08 -22.15 -14.49
CA ALA A 16 13.32 -23.46 -13.89
C ALA A 16 12.01 -24.22 -13.59
N ALA A 17 11.01 -23.54 -13.02
CA ALA A 17 9.70 -24.12 -12.76
C ALA A 17 8.97 -24.52 -14.05
N ALA A 18 9.12 -23.75 -15.13
CA ALA A 18 8.58 -24.08 -16.45
C ALA A 18 9.24 -25.33 -17.04
N ILE A 19 10.57 -25.45 -16.93
CA ILE A 19 11.31 -26.67 -17.34
C ILE A 19 10.81 -27.89 -16.57
N ILE A 20 10.62 -27.76 -15.25
CA ILE A 20 10.14 -28.86 -14.43
C ILE A 20 8.74 -29.30 -14.87
N GLN A 21 7.82 -28.36 -15.06
CA GLN A 21 6.46 -28.67 -15.53
C GLN A 21 6.45 -29.29 -16.93
N TRP A 22 7.29 -28.79 -17.84
CA TRP A 22 7.39 -29.34 -19.18
C TRP A 22 7.94 -30.77 -19.16
N LEU A 23 9.08 -31.01 -18.49
CA LEU A 23 9.77 -32.30 -18.50
C LEU A 23 9.06 -33.37 -17.66
N PHE A 24 8.51 -33.01 -16.50
CA PHE A 24 7.98 -33.96 -15.53
C PHE A 24 6.44 -34.00 -15.48
N MET A 25 5.75 -32.92 -15.86
CA MET A 25 4.28 -32.86 -15.86
C MET A 25 3.68 -32.86 -17.28
N GLY A 26 4.52 -32.76 -18.32
CA GLY A 26 4.09 -32.81 -19.72
C GLY A 26 3.36 -31.56 -20.21
N ASP A 27 3.47 -30.42 -19.50
CA ASP A 27 2.84 -29.17 -19.92
C ASP A 27 3.62 -28.54 -21.10
N THR A 28 3.16 -28.81 -22.32
CA THR A 28 3.77 -28.27 -23.54
C THR A 28 3.42 -26.80 -23.81
N GLU A 29 2.42 -26.24 -23.12
CA GLU A 29 1.96 -24.86 -23.31
C GLU A 29 2.60 -23.87 -22.32
N ILE A 30 3.29 -24.37 -21.29
CA ILE A 30 3.84 -23.55 -20.20
C ILE A 30 4.68 -22.36 -20.68
N PHE A 31 5.54 -22.55 -21.68
CA PHE A 31 6.38 -21.48 -22.21
C PHE A 31 5.54 -20.42 -22.95
N LYS A 32 4.53 -20.84 -23.72
CA LYS A 32 3.60 -19.92 -24.39
C LYS A 32 2.83 -19.11 -23.36
N LYS A 33 2.27 -19.77 -22.34
CA LYS A 33 1.53 -19.12 -21.24
C LYS A 33 2.38 -18.07 -20.52
N ILE A 34 3.65 -18.38 -20.25
CA ILE A 34 4.60 -17.43 -19.63
C ILE A 34 4.82 -16.22 -20.54
N ILE A 35 5.16 -16.45 -21.81
CA ILE A 35 5.45 -15.38 -22.77
C ILE A 35 4.22 -14.49 -23.01
N ASP A 36 3.06 -15.08 -23.27
CA ASP A 36 1.80 -14.34 -23.44
C ASP A 36 1.50 -13.49 -22.20
N GLY A 37 1.71 -14.07 -21.00
CA GLY A 37 1.59 -13.36 -19.73
C GLY A 37 2.54 -12.18 -19.57
N THR A 38 3.75 -12.22 -20.16
CA THR A 38 4.67 -11.07 -20.13
C THR A 38 4.16 -9.91 -20.99
N PHE A 39 3.66 -10.18 -22.20
CA PHE A 39 3.09 -9.16 -23.08
C PHE A 39 1.82 -8.55 -22.49
N GLU A 40 0.93 -9.38 -21.93
CA GLU A 40 -0.27 -8.92 -21.24
C GLU A 40 0.08 -8.01 -20.06
N SER A 41 1.07 -8.40 -19.25
CA SER A 41 1.48 -7.61 -18.08
C SER A 41 2.17 -6.30 -18.46
N ALA A 42 2.91 -6.27 -19.56
CA ALA A 42 3.46 -5.02 -20.09
C ALA A 42 2.35 -4.07 -20.54
N LYS A 43 1.34 -4.58 -21.24
CA LYS A 43 0.16 -3.80 -21.64
C LYS A 43 -0.59 -3.26 -20.42
N LEU A 44 -0.88 -4.12 -19.44
CA LEU A 44 -1.55 -3.74 -18.19
C LEU A 44 -0.78 -2.62 -17.46
N GLY A 45 0.55 -2.74 -17.37
CA GLY A 45 1.39 -1.73 -16.72
C GLY A 45 1.27 -0.34 -17.34
N VAL A 46 1.15 -0.25 -18.66
CA VAL A 46 1.04 1.03 -19.38
C VAL A 46 -0.40 1.52 -19.47
N MET A 47 -1.28 0.70 -20.03
CA MET A 47 -2.63 1.09 -20.42
C MET A 47 -3.57 1.22 -19.22
N ASP A 48 -3.47 0.28 -18.27
CA ASP A 48 -4.43 0.15 -17.18
C ASP A 48 -3.92 0.74 -15.86
N ILE A 49 -2.61 1.00 -15.75
CA ILE A 49 -1.99 1.54 -14.52
C ILE A 49 -1.36 2.90 -14.78
N ALA A 50 -0.35 3.00 -15.65
CA ALA A 50 0.42 4.24 -15.79
C ALA A 50 -0.39 5.41 -16.39
N LEU A 51 -1.21 5.16 -17.40
CA LEU A 51 -2.04 6.20 -18.01
C LEU A 51 -3.16 6.70 -17.07
N PRO A 52 -3.94 5.83 -16.39
CA PRO A 52 -4.85 6.25 -15.33
C PRO A 52 -4.14 7.01 -14.20
N LEU A 53 -2.95 6.55 -13.79
CA LEU A 53 -2.12 7.23 -12.80
C LEU A 53 -1.76 8.65 -13.26
N ALA A 54 -1.46 8.87 -14.55
CA ALA A 54 -1.18 10.21 -15.07
C ALA A 54 -2.36 11.18 -14.91
N GLY A 55 -3.58 10.73 -15.23
CA GLY A 55 -4.77 11.56 -15.04
C GLY A 55 -5.01 11.89 -13.56
N VAL A 56 -4.85 10.89 -12.70
CA VAL A 56 -5.02 11.01 -11.26
C VAL A 56 -3.95 11.91 -10.62
N MET A 57 -2.67 11.78 -11.02
CA MET A 57 -1.59 12.65 -10.57
C MET A 57 -1.80 14.09 -11.01
N THR A 58 -2.28 14.30 -12.24
CA THR A 58 -2.62 15.63 -12.76
C THR A 58 -3.65 16.32 -11.87
N LEU A 59 -4.71 15.60 -11.47
CA LEU A 59 -5.72 16.10 -10.55
C LEU A 59 -5.16 16.43 -9.17
N TRP A 60 -4.52 15.44 -8.52
CA TRP A 60 -4.14 15.56 -7.12
C TRP A 60 -2.97 16.52 -6.89
N LEU A 61 -1.97 16.55 -7.78
CA LEU A 61 -0.89 17.53 -7.67
C LEU A 61 -1.37 18.95 -7.98
N GLY A 62 -2.37 19.11 -8.86
CA GLY A 62 -3.02 20.40 -9.06
C GLY A 62 -3.73 20.90 -7.79
N ILE A 63 -4.56 20.04 -7.17
CA ILE A 63 -5.24 20.36 -5.90
C ILE A 63 -4.23 20.63 -4.77
N MET A 64 -3.16 19.83 -4.72
CA MET A 64 -2.09 20.00 -3.73
C MET A 64 -1.42 21.35 -3.86
N ASN A 65 -1.08 21.77 -5.08
CA ASN A 65 -0.46 23.08 -5.33
C ASN A 65 -1.38 24.24 -4.94
N ILE A 66 -2.70 24.10 -5.09
CA ILE A 66 -3.68 25.07 -4.55
C ILE A 66 -3.53 25.14 -3.02
N GLY A 67 -3.55 24.00 -2.33
CA GLY A 67 -3.42 23.93 -0.87
C GLY A 67 -2.08 24.47 -0.36
N GLU A 68 -1.00 24.26 -1.11
CA GLU A 68 0.34 24.77 -0.85
C GLU A 68 0.36 26.29 -0.93
N LYS A 69 -0.13 26.88 -2.03
CA LYS A 69 -0.22 28.34 -2.19
C LYS A 69 -1.20 28.99 -1.21
N ALA A 70 -2.26 28.28 -0.82
CA ALA A 70 -3.16 28.70 0.26
C ALA A 70 -2.51 28.62 1.64
N GLY A 71 -1.36 27.96 1.80
CA GLY A 71 -0.68 27.73 3.07
C GLY A 71 -1.38 26.71 3.98
N ALA A 72 -2.37 25.97 3.47
CA ALA A 72 -3.07 24.93 4.22
C ALA A 72 -2.13 23.76 4.56
N ILE A 73 -1.25 23.40 3.62
CA ILE A 73 -0.26 22.33 3.80
C ILE A 73 0.71 22.67 4.94
N GLY A 74 1.19 23.92 5.01
CA GLY A 74 2.04 24.39 6.10
C GLY A 74 1.34 24.39 7.46
N TRP A 75 0.04 24.71 7.50
CA TRP A 75 -0.74 24.65 8.74
C TRP A 75 -0.91 23.21 9.25
N LEU A 76 -1.27 22.26 8.37
CA LEU A 76 -1.38 20.84 8.73
C LEU A 76 -0.03 20.26 9.18
N ALA A 77 1.06 20.63 8.51
CA ALA A 77 2.41 20.23 8.91
C ALA A 77 2.74 20.68 10.34
N LYS A 78 2.30 21.86 10.78
CA LYS A 78 2.52 22.35 12.16
C LYS A 78 1.79 21.52 13.21
N ILE A 79 0.56 21.07 12.94
CA ILE A 79 -0.24 20.24 13.86
C ILE A 79 0.46 18.91 14.11
N ILE A 80 0.96 18.30 13.04
CA ILE A 80 1.53 16.96 13.07
C ILE A 80 3.05 16.97 13.36
N SER A 81 3.70 18.13 13.26
CA SER A 81 5.14 18.34 13.51
C SER A 81 5.65 17.72 14.83
N PRO A 82 4.94 17.79 15.98
CA PRO A 82 5.41 17.18 17.23
C PRO A 82 5.62 15.67 17.14
N PHE A 83 4.75 14.97 16.41
CA PHE A 83 4.89 13.55 16.12
C PHE A 83 5.99 13.32 15.06
N PHE A 84 5.93 14.06 13.94
CA PHE A 84 6.84 13.85 12.81
C PHE A 84 8.29 14.13 13.14
N SER A 85 8.59 15.14 13.95
CA SER A 85 9.97 15.44 14.36
C SER A 85 10.63 14.32 15.18
N ARG A 86 9.86 13.36 15.69
CA ARG A 86 10.36 12.22 16.49
C ARG A 86 10.59 10.99 15.61
N ILE A 87 9.73 10.77 14.62
CA ILE A 87 9.87 9.67 13.64
C ILE A 87 10.77 10.05 12.45
N PHE A 88 10.91 11.34 12.14
CA PHE A 88 11.74 11.91 11.07
C PHE A 88 12.69 13.00 11.62
N PRO A 89 13.64 12.67 12.52
CA PRO A 89 14.51 13.67 13.15
C PRO A 89 15.42 14.41 12.17
N GLU A 90 15.70 13.84 11.00
CA GLU A 90 16.56 14.42 9.95
C GLU A 90 15.82 15.43 9.06
N VAL A 91 14.50 15.57 9.18
CA VAL A 91 13.70 16.48 8.35
C VAL A 91 13.52 17.82 9.09
N PRO A 92 13.96 18.96 8.53
CA PRO A 92 13.77 20.26 9.16
C PRO A 92 12.27 20.60 9.32
N LYS A 93 11.92 21.27 10.43
CA LYS A 93 10.52 21.55 10.80
C LYS A 93 9.74 22.33 9.73
N ASP A 94 10.41 23.27 9.04
CA ASP A 94 9.79 24.13 8.03
C ASP A 94 9.94 23.60 6.60
N HIS A 95 10.50 22.40 6.43
CA HIS A 95 10.66 21.82 5.10
C HIS A 95 9.32 21.27 4.56
N PRO A 96 8.96 21.53 3.29
CA PRO A 96 7.68 21.09 2.70
C PRO A 96 7.46 19.58 2.71
N ALA A 97 8.54 18.78 2.80
CA ALA A 97 8.46 17.32 2.89
C ALA A 97 7.49 16.83 3.99
N THR A 98 7.44 17.51 5.14
CA THR A 98 6.52 17.14 6.23
C THR A 98 5.06 17.22 5.77
N GLY A 99 4.67 18.31 5.11
CA GLY A 99 3.33 18.50 4.58
C GLY A 99 2.97 17.47 3.50
N HIS A 100 3.90 17.17 2.60
CA HIS A 100 3.69 16.18 1.54
C HIS A 100 3.50 14.76 2.11
N MET A 101 4.32 14.38 3.09
CA MET A 101 4.17 13.10 3.79
C MET A 101 2.82 13.02 4.52
N VAL A 102 2.41 14.09 5.21
CA VAL A 102 1.10 14.17 5.88
C VAL A 102 -0.06 13.96 4.91
N MET A 103 0.01 14.56 3.71
CA MET A 103 -1.01 14.37 2.68
C MET A 103 -1.06 12.92 2.19
N ASN A 104 0.11 12.32 1.96
CA ASN A 104 0.20 10.91 1.57
C ASN A 104 -0.42 9.98 2.61
N PHE A 105 -0.03 10.11 3.89
CA PHE A 105 -0.59 9.27 4.95
C PHE A 105 -2.08 9.51 5.15
N SER A 106 -2.54 10.76 5.07
CA SER A 106 -3.97 11.08 5.16
C SER A 106 -4.78 10.41 4.04
N ALA A 107 -4.27 10.41 2.81
CA ALA A 107 -4.92 9.75 1.68
C ALA A 107 -4.99 8.23 1.86
N ASN A 108 -3.90 7.60 2.31
CA ASN A 108 -3.89 6.15 2.62
C ASN A 108 -4.85 5.79 3.76
N LEU A 109 -4.87 6.62 4.82
CA LEU A 109 -5.72 6.43 6.00
C LEU A 109 -7.20 6.40 5.62
N LEU A 110 -7.61 7.25 4.69
CA LEU A 110 -8.98 7.36 4.19
C LEU A 110 -9.31 6.33 3.08
N GLY A 111 -8.38 5.45 2.70
CA GLY A 111 -8.58 4.48 1.62
C GLY A 111 -8.69 5.12 0.24
N LEU A 112 -8.08 6.29 0.06
CA LEU A 112 -8.06 7.05 -1.20
C LEU A 112 -6.83 6.68 -2.01
N ASP A 113 -6.77 5.40 -2.44
CA ASP A 113 -5.62 4.81 -3.15
C ASP A 113 -5.18 5.65 -4.37
N ASN A 114 -6.15 6.27 -5.05
CA ASN A 114 -5.90 7.14 -6.19
C ASN A 114 -5.14 8.43 -5.80
N ALA A 115 -5.37 9.00 -4.62
CA ALA A 115 -4.71 10.23 -4.17
C ALA A 115 -3.34 9.99 -3.55
N ALA A 116 -3.16 8.85 -2.87
CA ALA A 116 -1.98 8.61 -2.05
C ALA A 116 -0.69 8.54 -2.86
N THR A 117 -0.68 7.82 -3.99
CA THR A 117 0.51 7.64 -4.83
C THR A 117 1.09 8.99 -5.34
N PRO A 118 0.30 9.91 -5.92
CA PRO A 118 0.79 11.24 -6.29
C PRO A 118 1.47 11.99 -5.14
N PHE A 119 0.84 12.00 -3.95
CA PHE A 119 1.40 12.67 -2.78
C PHE A 119 2.67 11.99 -2.28
N GLY A 120 2.75 10.66 -2.40
CA GLY A 120 3.90 9.90 -1.95
C GLY A 120 5.14 10.10 -2.83
N LEU A 121 4.94 10.17 -4.15
CA LEU A 121 6.00 10.53 -5.09
C LEU A 121 6.50 11.95 -4.82
N LYS A 122 5.59 12.90 -4.60
CA LYS A 122 5.96 14.28 -4.26
C LYS A 122 6.69 14.40 -2.92
N ALA A 123 6.28 13.60 -1.92
CA ALA A 123 6.97 13.49 -0.65
C ALA A 123 8.38 12.92 -0.82
N MET A 124 8.54 11.87 -1.63
CA MET A 124 9.84 11.26 -1.92
C MET A 124 10.79 12.23 -2.64
N GLU A 125 10.30 12.98 -3.64
CA GLU A 125 11.03 14.07 -4.30
C GLU A 125 11.52 15.11 -3.28
N SER A 126 10.66 15.48 -2.33
CA SER A 126 10.98 16.46 -1.30
C SER A 126 11.96 15.92 -0.26
N LEU A 127 11.89 14.65 0.10
CA LEU A 127 12.91 14.02 0.94
C LEU A 127 14.24 13.89 0.21
N GLN A 128 14.22 13.73 -1.12
CA GLN A 128 15.43 13.64 -1.91
C GLN A 128 16.19 14.97 -1.98
N THR A 129 15.55 16.13 -1.87
CA THR A 129 16.27 17.42 -1.81
C THR A 129 17.20 17.48 -0.59
N LEU A 130 16.74 16.93 0.54
CA LEU A 130 17.48 16.84 1.80
C LEU A 130 18.53 15.72 1.82
N ASN A 131 18.46 14.77 0.90
CA ASN A 131 19.35 13.61 0.91
C ASN A 131 20.79 14.01 0.52
N PRO A 132 21.80 13.84 1.41
CA PRO A 132 23.18 14.16 1.09
C PRO A 132 23.78 13.21 0.06
N ASN A 133 23.29 11.96 -0.03
CA ASN A 133 23.74 10.99 -1.02
C ASN A 133 22.61 10.58 -1.96
N LYS A 134 22.56 11.21 -3.15
CA LYS A 134 21.46 11.06 -4.11
C LYS A 134 21.25 9.63 -4.62
N ASP A 135 22.27 8.77 -4.57
CA ASP A 135 22.16 7.38 -5.07
C ASP A 135 21.67 6.37 -4.00
N THR A 136 21.57 6.79 -2.74
CA THR A 136 21.34 5.93 -1.57
C THR A 136 20.18 6.44 -0.73
N ALA A 137 19.27 5.55 -0.32
CA ALA A 137 18.11 5.93 0.49
C ALA A 137 18.51 6.55 1.85
N SER A 138 17.99 7.73 2.17
CA SER A 138 18.16 8.37 3.49
C SER A 138 17.30 7.68 4.56
N ASN A 139 17.56 7.94 5.85
CA ASN A 139 16.75 7.36 6.92
C ASN A 139 15.29 7.83 6.85
N ALA A 140 15.07 9.10 6.54
CA ALA A 140 13.74 9.66 6.33
C ALA A 140 13.01 8.98 5.16
N GLN A 141 13.69 8.74 4.04
CA GLN A 141 13.08 8.03 2.90
C GLN A 141 12.71 6.58 3.24
N ILE A 142 13.54 5.89 4.02
CA ILE A 142 13.26 4.52 4.47
C ILE A 142 12.06 4.49 5.41
N MET A 143 12.02 5.37 6.42
CA MET A 143 10.90 5.45 7.37
C MET A 143 9.59 5.78 6.63
N PHE A 144 9.63 6.76 5.74
CA PHE A 144 8.47 7.16 4.95
C PHE A 144 7.97 5.99 4.10
N LEU A 145 8.87 5.28 3.43
CA LEU A 145 8.52 4.11 2.63
C LEU A 145 7.89 3.01 3.49
N VAL A 146 8.50 2.64 4.62
CA VAL A 146 7.99 1.54 5.47
C VAL A 146 6.62 1.85 6.06
N LEU A 147 6.39 3.10 6.47
CA LEU A 147 5.07 3.55 6.92
C LEU A 147 4.03 3.58 5.80
N HIS A 148 4.46 3.80 4.57
CA HIS A 148 3.58 3.74 3.41
C HIS A 148 3.25 2.27 3.06
N THR A 149 4.26 1.38 3.08
CA THR A 149 4.07 -0.05 2.80
C THR A 149 3.25 -0.77 3.85
N SER A 150 3.24 -0.29 5.10
CA SER A 150 2.37 -0.85 6.14
C SER A 150 0.88 -0.57 5.90
N GLY A 151 0.53 0.27 4.93
CA GLY A 151 -0.82 0.38 4.38
C GLY A 151 -1.90 0.72 5.41
N LEU A 152 -1.62 1.62 6.36
CA LEU A 152 -2.61 2.01 7.36
C LEU A 152 -3.85 2.61 6.69
N THR A 153 -4.87 1.79 6.51
CA THR A 153 -6.17 2.15 5.97
C THR A 153 -7.23 1.88 7.03
N LEU A 154 -7.96 2.93 7.43
CA LEU A 154 -9.03 2.79 8.42
C LEU A 154 -10.26 2.11 7.82
N ILE A 155 -10.58 2.43 6.56
CA ILE A 155 -11.81 1.99 5.91
C ILE A 155 -11.48 1.34 4.55
N PRO A 156 -11.52 0.00 4.44
CA PRO A 156 -11.20 -0.72 3.21
C PRO A 156 -12.37 -0.73 2.21
N LEU A 157 -12.85 0.45 1.80
CA LEU A 157 -14.03 0.62 0.93
C LEU A 157 -13.94 -0.16 -0.38
N ALA A 158 -12.77 -0.16 -1.01
CA ALA A 158 -12.58 -0.88 -2.28
C ALA A 158 -12.77 -2.40 -2.12
N ILE A 159 -12.40 -2.95 -0.95
CA ILE A 159 -12.53 -4.39 -0.66
C ILE A 159 -14.00 -4.72 -0.34
N MET A 160 -14.65 -3.88 0.48
CA MET A 160 -16.09 -4.00 0.77
C MET A 160 -16.92 -3.94 -0.52
N ALA A 161 -16.62 -3.02 -1.43
CA ALA A 161 -17.30 -2.93 -2.72
C ALA A 161 -17.15 -4.21 -3.56
N GLN A 162 -15.96 -4.82 -3.59
CA GLN A 162 -15.76 -6.09 -4.29
C GLN A 162 -16.53 -7.25 -3.64
N ARG A 163 -16.59 -7.29 -2.30
CA ARG A 163 -17.41 -8.25 -1.56
C ARG A 163 -18.89 -8.11 -1.91
N ALA A 164 -19.41 -6.88 -1.94
CA ALA A 164 -20.79 -6.59 -2.34
C ALA A 164 -21.08 -7.03 -3.77
N ILE A 165 -20.18 -6.73 -4.73
CA ILE A 165 -20.31 -7.13 -6.13
C ILE A 165 -20.38 -8.66 -6.28
N LEU A 166 -19.65 -9.41 -5.44
CA LEU A 166 -19.64 -10.87 -5.45
C LEU A 166 -20.70 -11.51 -4.56
N GLY A 167 -21.61 -10.72 -3.97
CA GLY A 167 -22.77 -11.22 -3.22
C GLY A 167 -22.48 -11.62 -1.78
N ALA A 168 -21.51 -11.01 -1.12
CA ALA A 168 -21.31 -11.19 0.32
C ALA A 168 -22.56 -10.78 1.11
N ALA A 169 -22.97 -11.60 2.07
CA ALA A 169 -24.12 -11.31 2.95
C ALA A 169 -23.88 -10.06 3.80
N ASP A 170 -22.63 -9.86 4.24
CA ASP A 170 -22.19 -8.60 4.84
C ASP A 170 -20.81 -8.20 4.26
N PRO A 171 -20.76 -7.20 3.39
CA PRO A 171 -19.50 -6.68 2.85
C PRO A 171 -18.57 -6.07 3.91
N SER A 172 -19.11 -5.61 5.05
CA SER A 172 -18.40 -4.86 6.09
C SER A 172 -17.77 -5.69 7.20
N ASP A 173 -18.04 -7.01 7.26
CA ASP A 173 -17.56 -7.89 8.33
C ASP A 173 -16.03 -7.96 8.44
N ILE A 174 -15.30 -7.72 7.34
CA ILE A 174 -13.83 -7.63 7.29
C ILE A 174 -13.26 -6.31 7.82
N PHE A 175 -14.10 -5.30 8.10
CA PHE A 175 -13.69 -3.95 8.48
C PHE A 175 -12.76 -3.94 9.70
N ILE A 176 -13.22 -4.50 10.82
CA ILE A 176 -12.48 -4.50 12.08
C ILE A 176 -11.19 -5.35 11.96
N PRO A 177 -11.25 -6.59 11.43
CA PRO A 177 -10.04 -7.39 11.20
C PRO A 177 -8.99 -6.69 10.33
N CYS A 178 -9.40 -6.02 9.24
CA CYS A 178 -8.49 -5.24 8.38
C CYS A 178 -7.79 -4.14 9.16
N MET A 179 -8.54 -3.35 9.93
CA MET A 179 -7.97 -2.24 10.69
C MET A 179 -6.99 -2.70 11.77
N ILE A 180 -7.26 -3.85 12.42
CA ILE A 180 -6.30 -4.44 13.38
C ILE A 180 -5.01 -4.87 12.66
N ALA A 181 -5.13 -5.54 11.51
CA ALA A 181 -3.98 -6.03 10.76
C ALA A 181 -3.10 -4.88 10.23
N THR A 182 -3.69 -3.83 9.64
CA THR A 182 -2.95 -2.66 9.15
C THR A 182 -2.30 -1.86 10.27
N TYR A 183 -2.99 -1.73 11.40
CA TYR A 183 -2.43 -1.06 12.57
C TYR A 183 -1.23 -1.82 13.13
N ALA A 184 -1.33 -3.14 13.26
CA ALA A 184 -0.22 -3.99 13.71
C ALA A 184 0.99 -3.92 12.76
N ALA A 185 0.76 -3.95 11.45
CA ALA A 185 1.81 -3.77 10.44
C ALA A 185 2.51 -2.41 10.61
N THR A 186 1.73 -1.35 10.83
CA THR A 186 2.26 0.03 10.96
C THR A 186 3.08 0.22 12.23
N ILE A 187 2.59 -0.25 13.37
CA ILE A 187 3.34 -0.21 14.64
C ILE A 187 4.63 -1.02 14.52
N THR A 188 4.57 -2.21 13.91
CA THR A 188 5.75 -3.03 13.69
C THR A 188 6.77 -2.33 12.79
N GLY A 189 6.31 -1.66 11.72
CA GLY A 189 7.15 -0.86 10.84
C GLY A 189 7.87 0.28 11.59
N ILE A 190 7.15 1.06 12.40
CA ILE A 190 7.72 2.12 13.24
C ILE A 190 8.78 1.55 14.19
N ILE A 191 8.49 0.44 14.86
CA ILE A 191 9.40 -0.19 15.81
C ILE A 191 10.65 -0.72 15.09
N ALA A 192 10.47 -1.48 14.02
CA ALA A 192 11.58 -2.09 13.28
C ALA A 192 12.55 -1.04 12.71
N VAL A 193 12.01 0.00 12.09
CA VAL A 193 12.83 1.11 11.57
C VAL A 193 13.39 1.94 12.71
N GLY A 194 12.61 2.22 13.75
CA GLY A 194 13.03 3.00 14.91
C GLY A 194 14.21 2.37 15.66
N ILE A 195 14.19 1.05 15.88
CA ILE A 195 15.33 0.31 16.44
C ILE A 195 16.56 0.47 15.55
N ARG A 196 16.40 0.29 14.23
CA ARG A 196 17.51 0.35 13.27
C ARG A 196 18.12 1.76 13.15
N GLN A 197 17.29 2.78 13.28
CA GLN A 197 17.66 4.21 13.23
C GLN A 197 17.99 4.79 14.60
N ARG A 198 17.87 4.01 15.69
CA ARG A 198 18.09 4.42 17.07
C ARG A 198 17.20 5.59 17.51
N LEU A 199 15.94 5.58 17.09
CA LEU A 199 14.93 6.53 17.54
C LEU A 199 14.55 6.25 19.00
N ASN A 200 14.21 7.30 19.76
CA ASN A 200 13.68 7.14 21.10
C ASN A 200 12.19 6.74 21.04
N LEU A 201 11.93 5.43 20.95
CA LEU A 201 10.56 4.88 20.88
C LEU A 201 9.74 5.11 22.17
N PHE A 202 10.40 5.45 23.27
CA PHE A 202 9.78 5.76 24.57
C PHE A 202 9.63 7.26 24.83
N ASP A 203 9.86 8.11 23.81
CA ASP A 203 9.60 9.54 23.93
C ASP A 203 8.12 9.77 24.31
N PRO A 204 7.82 10.53 25.38
CA PRO A 204 6.44 10.73 25.83
C PRO A 204 5.51 11.32 24.78
N VAL A 205 6.03 12.16 23.87
CA VAL A 205 5.24 12.73 22.77
C VAL A 205 4.90 11.63 21.77
N LEU A 206 5.88 10.81 21.39
CA LEU A 206 5.64 9.68 20.50
C LEU A 206 4.61 8.70 21.08
N LEU A 207 4.77 8.33 22.35
CA LEU A 207 3.84 7.44 23.05
C LEU A 207 2.44 8.05 23.20
N ALA A 208 2.34 9.35 23.48
CA ALA A 208 1.05 10.04 23.57
C ALA A 208 0.32 10.06 22.22
N TRP A 209 1.03 10.27 21.11
CA TRP A 209 0.44 10.22 19.77
C TRP A 209 0.04 8.81 19.37
N ILE A 210 0.91 7.81 19.58
CA ILE A 210 0.58 6.41 19.29
C ILE A 210 -0.60 5.98 20.14
N GLY A 211 -0.56 6.21 21.45
CA GLY A 211 -1.65 5.88 22.38
C GLY A 211 -2.95 6.63 22.07
N GLY A 212 -2.86 7.90 21.66
CA GLY A 212 -4.01 8.68 21.20
C GLY A 212 -4.64 8.09 19.92
N MET A 213 -3.82 7.69 18.95
CA MET A 213 -4.30 6.98 17.76
C MET A 213 -4.89 5.62 18.12
N THR A 214 -4.26 4.85 19.02
CA THR A 214 -4.82 3.57 19.52
C THR A 214 -6.19 3.79 20.15
N ALA A 215 -6.32 4.78 21.02
CA ALA A 215 -7.57 5.11 21.70
C ALA A 215 -8.64 5.58 20.72
N ALA A 216 -8.27 6.38 19.70
CA ALA A 216 -9.19 6.82 18.65
C ALA A 216 -9.67 5.65 17.79
N ILE A 217 -8.77 4.75 17.38
CA ILE A 217 -9.13 3.53 16.63
C ILE A 217 -10.02 2.62 17.48
N ALA A 218 -9.64 2.36 18.73
CA ALA A 218 -10.45 1.55 19.64
C ALA A 218 -11.83 2.17 19.89
N GLY A 219 -11.91 3.49 20.06
CA GLY A 219 -13.15 4.23 20.20
C GLY A 219 -14.01 4.17 18.94
N LEU A 220 -13.41 4.22 17.76
CA LEU A 220 -14.11 4.06 16.48
C LEU A 220 -14.66 2.64 16.32
N ILE A 221 -13.86 1.61 16.62
CA ILE A 221 -14.30 0.20 16.64
C ILE A 221 -15.47 0.06 17.61
N TRP A 222 -15.33 0.57 18.84
CA TRP A 222 -16.38 0.51 19.85
C TRP A 222 -17.65 1.20 19.38
N TYR A 223 -17.54 2.41 18.81
CA TYR A 223 -18.69 3.14 18.31
C TYR A 223 -19.40 2.39 17.18
N PHE A 224 -18.66 1.87 16.20
CA PHE A 224 -19.24 1.13 15.07
C PHE A 224 -19.87 -0.18 15.53
N THR A 225 -19.24 -0.89 16.46
CA THR A 225 -19.77 -2.16 16.99
C THR A 225 -20.97 -1.99 17.92
N ALA A 226 -21.01 -0.91 18.71
CA ALA A 226 -22.05 -0.70 19.71
C ALA A 226 -23.29 0.02 19.17
N PHE A 227 -23.14 0.90 18.17
CA PHE A 227 -24.22 1.80 17.74
C PHE A 227 -24.64 1.67 16.28
N LEU A 228 -23.86 1.01 15.42
CA LEU A 228 -24.18 0.89 14.00
C LEU A 228 -24.46 -0.56 13.62
N THR A 229 -25.44 -0.75 12.75
CA THR A 229 -25.60 -2.02 12.04
C THR A 229 -24.56 -2.14 10.92
N ARG A 230 -24.33 -3.37 10.43
CA ARG A 230 -23.39 -3.65 9.33
C ARG A 230 -23.68 -2.82 8.08
N ASP A 231 -24.94 -2.72 7.67
CA ASP A 231 -25.36 -1.87 6.55
C ASP A 231 -25.10 -0.37 6.80
N GLN A 232 -25.31 0.09 8.04
CA GLN A 232 -25.02 1.47 8.42
C GLN A 232 -23.51 1.75 8.42
N ILE A 233 -22.67 0.79 8.80
CA ILE A 233 -21.21 0.93 8.73
C ILE A 233 -20.79 1.17 7.28
N GLU A 234 -21.34 0.44 6.31
CA GLU A 234 -21.03 0.66 4.89
C GLU A 234 -21.44 2.07 4.43
N VAL A 235 -22.68 2.48 4.71
CA VAL A 235 -23.21 3.79 4.30
C VAL A 235 -22.43 4.93 4.94
N VAL A 236 -22.22 4.88 6.27
CA VAL A 236 -21.46 5.89 7.02
C VAL A 236 -20.03 5.97 6.51
N SER A 237 -19.37 4.83 6.31
CA SER A 237 -18.00 4.75 5.80
C SER A 237 -17.85 5.40 4.41
N LYS A 238 -18.79 5.11 3.50
CA LYS A 238 -18.81 5.67 2.15
C LYS A 238 -19.07 7.17 2.14
N VAL A 239 -20.06 7.64 2.91
CA VAL A 239 -20.42 9.06 2.98
C VAL A 239 -19.31 9.85 3.66
N ALA A 240 -18.83 9.40 4.82
CA ALA A 240 -17.81 10.09 5.60
C ALA A 240 -16.52 10.28 4.80
N SER A 241 -15.99 9.22 4.17
CA SER A 241 -14.73 9.28 3.43
C SER A 241 -14.79 10.27 2.24
N ASN A 242 -15.86 10.20 1.44
CA ASN A 242 -16.04 11.09 0.29
C ASN A 242 -16.33 12.54 0.72
N LEU A 243 -17.11 12.71 1.80
CA LEU A 243 -17.40 14.03 2.35
C LEU A 243 -16.12 14.69 2.88
N ILE A 244 -15.32 13.97 3.68
CA ILE A 244 -14.03 14.46 4.19
C ILE A 244 -13.14 14.91 3.03
N LEU A 245 -13.03 14.08 1.99
CA LEU A 245 -12.21 14.42 0.82
C LEU A 245 -12.71 15.67 0.11
N MET A 246 -14.01 15.73 -0.20
CA MET A 246 -14.60 16.89 -0.86
C MET A 246 -14.48 18.15 -0.01
N SER A 247 -14.62 18.03 1.31
CA SER A 247 -14.40 19.13 2.26
C SER A 247 -12.94 19.60 2.28
N ILE A 248 -11.95 18.70 2.16
CA ILE A 248 -10.53 19.09 2.05
C ILE A 248 -10.31 19.88 0.75
N ILE A 249 -10.83 19.40 -0.38
CA ILE A 249 -10.71 20.10 -1.67
C ILE A 249 -11.37 21.48 -1.59
N ALA A 250 -12.60 21.55 -1.08
CA ALA A 250 -13.31 22.79 -0.90
C ALA A 250 -12.56 23.75 0.03
N ALA A 251 -12.00 23.25 1.14
CA ALA A 251 -11.21 24.05 2.07
C ALA A 251 -9.94 24.62 1.42
N PHE A 252 -9.25 23.85 0.56
CA PHE A 252 -8.09 24.36 -0.19
C PHE A 252 -8.50 25.46 -1.17
N ILE A 253 -9.59 25.27 -1.92
CA ILE A 253 -10.10 26.27 -2.87
C ILE A 253 -10.54 27.53 -2.12
N ILE A 254 -11.34 27.39 -1.05
CA ILE A 254 -11.79 28.52 -0.22
C ILE A 254 -10.58 29.25 0.36
N GLY A 255 -9.61 28.52 0.93
CA GLY A 255 -8.38 29.11 1.48
C GLY A 255 -7.57 29.86 0.43
N ALA A 256 -7.48 29.34 -0.79
CA ALA A 256 -6.82 30.00 -1.91
C ALA A 256 -7.57 31.28 -2.33
N LEU A 257 -8.91 31.23 -2.45
CA LEU A 257 -9.74 32.39 -2.78
C LEU A 257 -9.62 33.48 -1.71
N LEU A 258 -9.66 33.11 -0.43
CA LEU A 258 -9.50 34.05 0.70
C LEU A 258 -8.12 34.73 0.68
N LYS A 259 -7.08 34.00 0.28
CA LYS A 259 -5.72 34.55 0.10
C LYS A 259 -5.49 35.21 -1.27
N LYS A 260 -6.53 35.38 -2.08
CA LYS A 260 -6.47 35.98 -3.43
C LYS A 260 -5.48 35.27 -4.36
N VAL A 261 -5.34 33.95 -4.20
CA VAL A 261 -4.56 33.09 -5.10
C VAL A 261 -5.43 32.71 -6.30
N ASN A 262 -4.88 32.81 -7.51
CA ASN A 262 -5.54 32.30 -8.71
C ASN A 262 -5.62 30.77 -8.69
N VAL A 263 -6.79 30.23 -8.32
CA VAL A 263 -7.00 28.79 -8.11
C VAL A 263 -6.72 27.99 -9.37
N TYR A 264 -7.19 28.46 -10.53
CA TYR A 264 -7.04 27.72 -11.78
C TYR A 264 -5.57 27.68 -12.23
N GLU A 265 -4.86 28.81 -12.15
CA GLU A 265 -3.44 28.86 -12.49
C GLU A 265 -2.60 28.01 -11.54
N ALA A 266 -2.88 28.08 -10.23
CA ALA A 266 -2.25 27.20 -9.24
C ALA A 266 -2.50 25.72 -9.55
N PHE A 267 -3.73 25.35 -9.91
CA PHE A 267 -4.05 23.99 -10.31
C PHE A 267 -3.22 23.56 -11.52
N ILE A 268 -3.21 24.35 -12.60
CA ILE A 268 -2.50 24.02 -13.84
C ILE A 268 -0.99 23.89 -13.62
N GLU A 269 -0.40 24.76 -12.80
CA GLU A 269 1.02 24.66 -12.44
C GLU A 269 1.35 23.35 -11.73
N GLY A 270 0.55 22.94 -10.74
CA GLY A 270 0.74 21.67 -10.03
C GLY A 270 0.49 20.45 -10.91
N ALA A 271 -0.54 20.53 -11.74
CA ALA A 271 -0.98 19.46 -12.64
C ALA A 271 0.09 19.05 -13.66
N LYS A 272 0.89 20.00 -14.16
CA LYS A 272 1.97 19.74 -15.14
C LYS A 272 3.00 18.71 -14.64
N GLY A 273 3.32 18.72 -13.35
CA GLY A 273 4.27 17.76 -12.77
C GLY A 273 3.76 16.31 -12.82
N GLY A 274 2.45 16.10 -12.73
CA GLY A 274 1.85 14.77 -12.65
C GLY A 274 2.08 13.91 -13.88
N ILE A 275 2.06 14.53 -15.07
CA ILE A 275 2.30 13.83 -16.34
C ILE A 275 3.77 13.38 -16.43
N GLN A 276 4.71 14.27 -16.10
CA GLN A 276 6.14 13.96 -16.17
C GLN A 276 6.52 12.82 -15.22
N THR A 277 6.03 12.85 -13.98
CA THR A 277 6.31 11.78 -13.02
C THR A 277 5.73 10.45 -13.52
N SER A 278 4.51 10.44 -14.05
CA SER A 278 3.89 9.21 -14.58
C SER A 278 4.69 8.57 -15.71
N LEU A 279 5.24 9.37 -16.63
CA LEU A 279 6.13 8.87 -17.69
C LEU A 279 7.43 8.26 -17.14
N THR A 280 8.01 8.89 -16.11
CA THR A 280 9.24 8.41 -15.44
C THR A 280 9.03 7.06 -14.77
N VAL A 281 7.80 6.79 -14.34
CA VAL A 281 7.41 5.60 -13.57
C VAL A 281 7.21 4.37 -14.46
N ILE A 282 6.73 4.54 -15.70
CA ILE A 282 6.37 3.44 -16.63
C ILE A 282 7.43 2.33 -16.70
N PRO A 283 8.73 2.60 -16.93
CA PRO A 283 9.72 1.54 -17.08
C PRO A 283 9.84 0.64 -15.84
N TYR A 284 9.75 1.25 -14.66
CA TYR A 284 9.81 0.53 -13.38
C TYR A 284 8.58 -0.35 -13.17
N LEU A 285 7.40 0.14 -13.56
CA LEU A 285 6.15 -0.62 -13.46
C LEU A 285 6.17 -1.84 -14.38
N VAL A 286 6.46 -1.62 -15.66
CA VAL A 286 6.50 -2.69 -16.67
C VAL A 286 7.54 -3.72 -16.28
N GLY A 287 8.75 -3.29 -15.90
CA GLY A 287 9.83 -4.18 -15.50
C GLY A 287 9.43 -5.14 -14.38
N MET A 288 8.80 -4.63 -13.30
CA MET A 288 8.40 -5.50 -12.20
C MET A 288 7.17 -6.35 -12.49
N LEU A 289 6.13 -5.80 -13.14
CA LEU A 289 4.91 -6.54 -13.46
C LEU A 289 5.19 -7.72 -14.38
N VAL A 290 6.08 -7.54 -15.36
CA VAL A 290 6.54 -8.62 -16.24
C VAL A 290 7.24 -9.71 -15.43
N ALA A 291 8.18 -9.35 -14.55
CA ALA A 291 8.90 -10.34 -13.73
C ALA A 291 7.96 -11.15 -12.84
N ILE A 292 6.97 -10.49 -12.22
CA ILE A 292 5.95 -11.14 -11.39
C ILE A 292 5.08 -12.07 -12.23
N SER A 293 4.71 -11.66 -13.44
CA SER A 293 3.94 -12.46 -14.38
C SER A 293 4.64 -13.76 -14.74
N VAL A 294 5.98 -13.76 -14.88
CA VAL A 294 6.75 -14.97 -15.13
C VAL A 294 6.56 -15.98 -13.99
N LEU A 295 6.72 -15.57 -12.73
CA LEU A 295 6.52 -16.46 -11.58
C LEU A 295 5.08 -16.99 -11.50
N ARG A 296 4.10 -16.11 -11.72
CA ARG A 296 2.68 -16.46 -11.65
C ARG A 296 2.32 -17.51 -12.71
N ASN A 297 2.69 -17.25 -13.96
CA ASN A 297 2.36 -18.13 -15.08
C ASN A 297 3.19 -19.41 -15.08
N ALA A 298 4.39 -19.39 -14.49
CA ALA A 298 5.21 -20.57 -14.24
C ALA A 298 4.72 -21.41 -13.04
N GLY A 299 3.57 -21.11 -12.43
CA GLY A 299 2.99 -21.94 -11.36
C GLY A 299 3.77 -21.93 -10.04
N VAL A 300 4.75 -21.02 -9.87
CA VAL A 300 5.64 -21.00 -8.70
C VAL A 300 4.86 -20.78 -7.40
N PHE A 301 3.84 -19.92 -7.42
CA PHE A 301 3.00 -19.72 -6.24
C PHE A 301 2.29 -21.00 -5.79
N GLY A 302 1.81 -21.82 -6.72
CA GLY A 302 1.18 -23.10 -6.41
C GLY A 302 2.14 -24.05 -5.69
N LEU A 303 3.36 -24.19 -6.23
CA LEU A 303 4.42 -25.01 -5.60
C LEU A 303 4.76 -24.53 -4.18
N VAL A 304 4.79 -23.22 -3.96
CA VAL A 304 5.01 -22.64 -2.62
C VAL A 304 3.84 -22.95 -1.69
N MET A 305 2.59 -22.91 -2.18
CA MET A 305 1.41 -23.27 -1.39
C MET A 305 1.41 -24.74 -0.98
N ASP A 306 1.76 -25.64 -1.89
CA ASP A 306 1.86 -27.07 -1.60
C ASP A 306 2.93 -27.34 -0.54
N GLY A 307 4.07 -26.63 -0.64
CA GLY A 307 5.14 -26.67 0.36
C GLY A 307 4.66 -26.21 1.73
N PHE A 308 3.95 -25.06 1.81
CA PHE A 308 3.38 -24.60 3.08
C PHE A 308 2.36 -25.59 3.64
N ASN A 309 1.44 -26.09 2.81
CA ASN A 309 0.44 -27.06 3.22
C ASN A 309 1.10 -28.31 3.81
N TRP A 310 2.14 -28.83 3.16
CA TRP A 310 2.91 -29.98 3.64
C TRP A 310 3.57 -29.69 4.99
N VAL A 311 4.26 -28.55 5.15
CA VAL A 311 4.93 -28.17 6.41
C VAL A 311 3.92 -28.01 7.54
N PHE A 312 2.86 -27.22 7.34
CA PHE A 312 1.87 -26.97 8.40
C PHE A 312 1.10 -28.24 8.76
N SER A 313 0.75 -29.08 7.79
CA SER A 313 0.13 -30.39 8.06
C SER A 313 1.06 -31.29 8.87
N ALA A 314 2.35 -31.34 8.53
CA ALA A 314 3.34 -32.15 9.25
C ALA A 314 3.54 -31.67 10.71
N LEU A 315 3.33 -30.37 10.97
CA LEU A 315 3.38 -29.79 12.31
C LEU A 315 2.05 -29.92 13.09
N GLY A 316 1.01 -30.51 12.50
CA GLY A 316 -0.32 -30.62 13.11
C GLY A 316 -1.05 -29.28 13.26
N LEU A 317 -0.66 -28.27 12.48
CA LEU A 317 -1.29 -26.94 12.49
C LEU A 317 -2.48 -26.90 11.52
N ARG A 318 -3.49 -26.07 11.83
CA ARG A 318 -4.63 -25.82 10.92
C ARG A 318 -4.11 -25.21 9.62
N THR A 319 -4.59 -25.72 8.47
CA THR A 319 -4.17 -25.26 7.14
C THR A 319 -5.25 -24.47 6.40
N ASP A 320 -6.37 -24.16 7.06
CA ASP A 320 -7.52 -23.44 6.47
C ASP A 320 -7.14 -22.08 5.86
N PHE A 321 -6.05 -21.46 6.34
CA PHE A 321 -5.54 -20.19 5.85
C PHE A 321 -4.68 -20.30 4.58
N VAL A 322 -4.15 -21.49 4.28
CA VAL A 322 -3.22 -21.72 3.17
C VAL A 322 -3.83 -21.31 1.81
N PRO A 323 -5.10 -21.63 1.50
CA PRO A 323 -5.73 -21.19 0.25
C PRO A 323 -5.82 -19.66 0.09
N SER A 324 -5.74 -18.87 1.17
CA SER A 324 -5.75 -17.41 1.11
C SER A 324 -4.36 -16.79 0.93
N LEU A 325 -3.28 -17.54 1.20
CA LEU A 325 -1.90 -17.06 1.13
C LEU A 325 -1.45 -16.53 -0.24
N PRO A 326 -1.97 -16.96 -1.41
CA PRO A 326 -1.61 -16.35 -2.68
C PRO A 326 -1.83 -14.83 -2.70
N THR A 327 -2.89 -14.35 -2.04
CA THR A 327 -3.14 -12.90 -1.89
C THR A 327 -2.05 -12.23 -1.05
N ALA A 328 -1.71 -12.82 0.11
CA ALA A 328 -0.65 -12.30 0.99
C ALA A 328 0.72 -12.27 0.31
N LEU A 329 1.09 -13.34 -0.40
CA LEU A 329 2.38 -13.43 -1.09
C LEU A 329 2.47 -12.46 -2.26
N MET A 330 1.37 -12.25 -2.98
CA MET A 330 1.34 -11.33 -4.11
C MET A 330 1.35 -9.87 -3.65
N LYS A 331 0.84 -9.59 -2.45
CA LYS A 331 0.60 -8.23 -1.97
C LYS A 331 1.85 -7.34 -1.93
N PRO A 332 3.02 -7.77 -1.41
CA PRO A 332 4.26 -6.96 -1.47
C PRO A 332 4.72 -6.64 -2.90
N PHE A 333 4.32 -7.42 -3.89
CA PHE A 333 4.76 -7.27 -5.27
C PHE A 333 3.80 -6.46 -6.14
N SER A 334 2.49 -6.68 -5.99
CA SER A 334 1.48 -6.06 -6.83
C SER A 334 0.11 -6.01 -6.16
N GLY A 335 -0.44 -4.80 -6.04
CA GLY A 335 -1.74 -4.56 -5.40
C GLY A 335 -2.90 -4.96 -6.30
N SER A 336 -2.74 -4.82 -7.62
CA SER A 336 -3.70 -5.31 -8.62
C SER A 336 -3.61 -6.83 -8.78
N GLY A 337 -2.39 -7.40 -8.75
CA GLY A 337 -2.17 -8.84 -8.75
C GLY A 337 -2.77 -9.50 -7.51
N SER A 338 -2.55 -8.95 -6.32
CA SER A 338 -3.11 -9.48 -5.07
C SER A 338 -4.63 -9.32 -5.03
N ARG A 339 -5.17 -8.22 -5.59
CA ARG A 339 -6.62 -8.04 -5.73
C ARG A 339 -7.24 -9.09 -6.66
N ALA A 340 -6.56 -9.46 -7.73
CA ALA A 340 -7.01 -10.55 -8.61
C ALA A 340 -7.05 -11.89 -7.85
N MET A 341 -6.02 -12.20 -7.07
CA MET A 341 -5.99 -13.40 -6.21
C MET A 341 -7.09 -13.38 -5.13
N MET A 342 -7.37 -12.21 -4.56
CA MET A 342 -8.46 -12.03 -3.60
C MET A 342 -9.82 -12.31 -4.25
N ILE A 343 -10.06 -11.78 -5.44
CA ILE A 343 -11.29 -12.01 -6.20
C ILE A 343 -11.41 -13.49 -6.58
N ASP A 344 -10.32 -14.12 -7.00
CA ASP A 344 -10.28 -15.54 -7.35
C ASP A 344 -10.61 -16.43 -6.13
N ALA A 345 -10.04 -16.12 -4.96
CA ALA A 345 -10.38 -16.79 -3.71
C ALA A 345 -11.87 -16.64 -3.36
N MET A 346 -12.44 -15.43 -3.48
CA MET A 346 -13.87 -15.22 -3.25
C MET A 346 -14.77 -15.94 -4.26
N LYS A 347 -14.37 -16.04 -5.53
CA LYS A 347 -15.12 -16.78 -6.55
C LYS A 347 -15.05 -18.29 -6.34
N THR A 348 -13.89 -18.79 -5.91
CA THR A 348 -13.64 -20.23 -5.73
C THR A 348 -14.26 -20.77 -4.45
N TYR A 349 -14.10 -20.06 -3.33
CA TYR A 349 -14.54 -20.53 -2.01
C TYR A 349 -15.80 -19.83 -1.50
N GLY A 350 -16.23 -18.74 -2.14
CA GLY A 350 -17.33 -17.88 -1.71
C GLY A 350 -16.84 -16.67 -0.90
N PRO A 351 -17.48 -15.50 -1.03
CA PRO A 351 -17.06 -14.27 -0.35
C PRO A 351 -17.19 -14.35 1.18
N ASP A 352 -18.12 -15.16 1.68
CA ASP A 352 -18.36 -15.39 3.11
C ASP A 352 -17.66 -16.65 3.65
N SER A 353 -16.77 -17.25 2.88
CA SER A 353 -15.90 -18.30 3.41
C SER A 353 -14.78 -17.72 4.27
N PHE A 354 -14.20 -18.53 5.16
CA PHE A 354 -12.98 -18.17 5.87
C PHE A 354 -11.88 -17.72 4.90
N VAL A 355 -11.70 -18.48 3.81
CA VAL A 355 -10.69 -18.21 2.78
C VAL A 355 -10.93 -16.87 2.09
N GLY A 356 -12.18 -16.59 1.70
CA GLY A 356 -12.58 -15.34 1.04
C GLY A 356 -12.39 -14.12 1.95
N ARG A 357 -12.81 -14.22 3.22
CA ARG A 357 -12.62 -13.15 4.20
C ARG A 357 -11.14 -12.90 4.51
N LEU A 358 -10.36 -13.95 4.75
CA LEU A 358 -8.94 -13.80 5.01
C LEU A 358 -8.18 -13.22 3.81
N ALA A 359 -8.54 -13.60 2.59
CA ALA A 359 -7.98 -12.99 1.38
C ALA A 359 -8.31 -11.48 1.31
N CYS A 360 -9.53 -11.08 1.69
CA CYS A 360 -9.90 -9.66 1.82
C CYS A 360 -9.05 -8.95 2.89
N ILE A 361 -8.80 -9.58 4.04
CA ILE A 361 -7.96 -9.00 5.10
C ILE A 361 -6.53 -8.82 4.62
N PHE A 362 -5.94 -9.82 3.95
CA PHE A 362 -4.60 -9.70 3.36
C PHE A 362 -4.51 -8.59 2.32
N GLN A 363 -5.55 -8.42 1.50
CA GLN A 363 -5.59 -7.33 0.53
C GLN A 363 -5.57 -5.96 1.22
N GLY A 364 -6.19 -5.86 2.40
CA GLY A 364 -6.30 -4.65 3.18
C GLY A 364 -5.13 -4.40 4.13
N SER A 365 -4.34 -5.42 4.52
CA SER A 365 -3.41 -5.35 5.67
C SER A 365 -2.07 -4.66 5.42
N ALA A 366 -1.69 -4.42 4.17
CA ALA A 366 -0.41 -3.82 3.78
C ALA A 366 -0.55 -3.13 2.41
N ASP A 367 0.55 -2.60 1.88
CA ASP A 367 0.70 -2.12 0.51
C ASP A 367 1.89 -2.85 -0.17
N THR A 368 2.24 -2.41 -1.38
CA THR A 368 3.11 -3.11 -2.31
C THR A 368 4.59 -2.77 -2.08
N THR A 369 5.25 -3.40 -1.10
CA THR A 369 6.65 -3.12 -0.74
C THR A 369 7.62 -2.98 -1.92
N PHE A 370 7.71 -3.99 -2.80
CA PHE A 370 8.68 -3.96 -3.90
C PHE A 370 8.31 -2.96 -4.99
N TYR A 371 7.01 -2.82 -5.26
CA TYR A 371 6.50 -1.87 -6.24
C TYR A 371 6.73 -0.44 -5.76
N ILE A 372 6.37 -0.10 -4.51
CA ILE A 372 6.62 1.21 -3.91
C ILE A 372 8.12 1.50 -3.89
N VAL A 373 8.96 0.54 -3.53
CA VAL A 373 10.43 0.70 -3.60
C VAL A 373 10.87 1.01 -5.02
N ALA A 374 10.47 0.23 -6.02
CA ALA A 374 10.86 0.45 -7.41
C ALA A 374 10.35 1.80 -7.94
N LEU A 375 9.10 2.14 -7.61
CA LEU A 375 8.39 3.33 -8.04
C LEU A 375 8.97 4.60 -7.39
N TYR A 376 9.04 4.63 -6.07
CA TYR A 376 9.39 5.83 -5.30
C TYR A 376 10.90 6.07 -5.35
N PHE A 377 11.73 5.04 -5.22
CA PHE A 377 13.18 5.23 -5.38
C PHE A 377 13.55 5.46 -6.84
N GLY A 378 12.85 4.81 -7.79
CA GLY A 378 13.05 5.01 -9.22
C GLY A 378 12.75 6.44 -9.67
N SER A 379 11.68 7.07 -9.16
CA SER A 379 11.32 8.45 -9.51
C SER A 379 12.35 9.49 -9.08
N VAL A 380 13.14 9.20 -8.03
CA VAL A 380 14.17 10.11 -7.50
C VAL A 380 15.61 9.62 -7.73
N GLY A 381 15.79 8.55 -8.50
CA GLY A 381 17.09 8.04 -8.92
C GLY A 381 17.90 7.26 -7.88
N ILE A 382 17.26 6.77 -6.80
CA ILE A 382 17.93 5.96 -5.78
C ILE A 382 18.18 4.55 -6.29
N ARG A 383 19.42 4.06 -6.13
CA ARG A 383 19.86 2.72 -6.57
C ARG A 383 20.18 1.78 -5.41
N LYS A 384 20.57 2.35 -4.26
CA LYS A 384 20.93 1.62 -3.05
C LYS A 384 19.82 1.76 -2.02
N THR A 385 19.01 0.72 -1.89
CA THR A 385 17.80 0.69 -1.03
C THR A 385 18.10 0.51 0.45
N ARG A 386 19.36 0.23 0.83
CA ARG A 386 19.77 -0.14 2.21
C ARG A 386 18.84 -1.23 2.76
N TYR A 387 18.27 -1.04 3.95
CA TYR A 387 17.37 -1.97 4.63
C TYR A 387 15.88 -1.67 4.39
N ALA A 388 15.53 -0.82 3.41
CA ALA A 388 14.13 -0.45 3.13
C ALA A 388 13.25 -1.68 2.84
N ILE A 389 13.71 -2.55 1.94
CA ILE A 389 12.98 -3.75 1.54
C ILE A 389 12.79 -4.68 2.74
N SER A 390 13.86 -4.98 3.49
CA SER A 390 13.77 -5.86 4.66
C SER A 390 12.85 -5.30 5.75
N ALA A 391 12.86 -3.98 5.98
CA ALA A 391 11.98 -3.35 6.96
C ALA A 391 10.52 -3.36 6.51
N GLY A 392 10.25 -3.12 5.22
CA GLY A 392 8.91 -3.25 4.63
C GLY A 392 8.38 -4.67 4.76
N LEU A 393 9.18 -5.68 4.41
CA LEU A 393 8.79 -7.09 4.54
C LEU A 393 8.54 -7.54 5.99
N ILE A 394 9.23 -6.95 6.98
CA ILE A 394 8.93 -7.20 8.40
C ILE A 394 7.55 -6.65 8.76
N ALA A 395 7.20 -5.45 8.29
CA ALA A 395 5.87 -4.88 8.49
C ALA A 395 4.79 -5.71 7.77
N ASP A 396 5.04 -6.12 6.52
CA ASP A 396 4.14 -6.98 5.75
C ASP A 396 3.90 -8.32 6.45
N LEU A 397 4.97 -8.95 6.94
CA LEU A 397 4.88 -10.22 7.67
C LEU A 397 4.04 -10.07 8.94
N ALA A 398 4.23 -8.98 9.70
CA ALA A 398 3.41 -8.71 10.87
C ALA A 398 1.93 -8.54 10.49
N GLY A 399 1.64 -7.81 9.42
CA GLY A 399 0.28 -7.67 8.88
C GLY A 399 -0.34 -9.02 8.50
N VAL A 400 0.42 -9.90 7.84
CA VAL A 400 -0.02 -11.26 7.45
C VAL A 400 -0.29 -12.12 8.68
N LEU A 401 0.63 -12.16 9.65
CA LEU A 401 0.47 -12.96 10.86
C LEU A 401 -0.71 -12.47 11.70
N THR A 402 -0.86 -11.14 11.83
CA THR A 402 -2.03 -10.55 12.50
C THR A 402 -3.30 -10.87 11.75
N ALA A 403 -3.33 -10.74 10.42
CA ALA A 403 -4.49 -11.06 9.58
C ALA A 403 -4.96 -12.52 9.78
N ILE A 404 -4.03 -13.48 9.80
CA ILE A 404 -4.35 -14.89 10.07
C ILE A 404 -4.93 -15.05 11.48
N ALA A 405 -4.28 -14.47 12.49
CA ALA A 405 -4.74 -14.57 13.87
C ALA A 405 -6.14 -13.99 14.06
N VAL A 406 -6.40 -12.78 13.55
CA VAL A 406 -7.72 -12.15 13.67
C VAL A 406 -8.78 -12.86 12.83
N ALA A 407 -8.43 -13.43 11.67
CA ALA A 407 -9.38 -14.20 10.89
C ALA A 407 -9.85 -15.44 11.65
N TYR A 408 -8.95 -16.15 12.34
CA TYR A 408 -9.33 -17.28 13.20
C TYR A 408 -10.21 -16.84 14.38
N VAL A 409 -9.95 -15.68 14.97
CA VAL A 409 -10.76 -15.16 16.08
C VAL A 409 -12.17 -14.76 15.64
N PHE A 410 -12.32 -14.16 14.46
CA PHE A 410 -13.59 -13.61 13.99
C PHE A 410 -14.42 -14.60 13.15
N PHE A 411 -13.77 -15.55 12.46
CA PHE A 411 -14.42 -16.38 11.43
C PHE A 411 -14.03 -17.87 11.47
N GLY A 412 -13.17 -18.29 12.40
CA GLY A 412 -12.52 -19.62 12.39
C GLY A 412 -13.02 -20.63 13.39
#